data_AF-A0A9D6QM56-F1
#
_entry.id   AF-A0A9D6QM56-F1
#
_cell.length_a   1.000
_cell.length_b   1.000
_cell.length_c   1.000
_cell.angle_alpha   90.00
_cell.angle_beta   90.00
_cell.angle_gamma   90.00
#
_symmetry.space_group_name_H-M   'P 1'
#
loop_
_entity.id
_entity.type
_entity.pdbx_description
1 polymer ?
#
loop_
_entity_poly.entity_id
_entity_poly.type
_entity_poly.pdbx_seq_one_letter_code
_entity_poly.pdbx_strand_id
1 'polypeptide(L)'
;MRQWLSSSIVFASKMLFASVLSLVGLLFVLMIVARLDVAFFESNGMLQSTDVREAFYYQIFDMDGIMYTMLFLGFAAVVALSFLFCKSQFDYFRNLSSAFKLFAEKWDAPPTALLGRFNPYITYFFDIMSRRVNGETEEGLEALITRASREWPKSPAVSWNDQLQFAAISGMLGLFFSACCAIVYLKVSGRVVELANTIVHFRTATGPSFLTEQFDIVNIVVWCILAATTITFVVIGYRFGRQIAEADYAILRDLKGYMEGNFRQRLFLRSNDPAQEYVDPMNEVLEKISVKLRAQGVAEAKESTQAAAQGIPAVKLG
;
A
#
# COMPACT_ATOMS: atom_id res chain seq x y z
N MET A 1 10.06 -10.27 12.08
CA MET A 1 10.84 -10.22 10.80
C MET A 1 10.29 -11.11 9.67
N ARG A 2 9.90 -12.38 9.89
CA ARG A 2 9.36 -13.26 8.81
C ARG A 2 8.01 -12.79 8.23
N GLN A 3 7.08 -12.33 9.07
CA GLN A 3 5.75 -11.87 8.64
C GLN A 3 5.79 -10.59 7.80
N TRP A 4 6.70 -9.68 8.15
CA TRP A 4 6.96 -8.45 7.40
C TRP A 4 7.40 -8.73 5.95
N LEU A 5 8.39 -9.60 5.79
CA LEU A 5 8.89 -9.99 4.48
C LEU A 5 7.77 -10.62 3.64
N SER A 6 6.89 -11.41 4.28
CA SER A 6 5.70 -11.98 3.66
C SER A 6 4.72 -10.92 3.15
N SER A 7 4.42 -9.87 3.94
CA SER A 7 3.49 -8.80 3.52
C SER A 7 4.05 -7.96 2.37
N SER A 8 5.35 -7.66 2.38
CA SER A 8 6.01 -6.97 1.27
C SER A 8 6.01 -7.83 0.00
N ILE A 9 6.29 -9.13 0.13
CA ILE A 9 6.24 -10.08 -1.00
C ILE A 9 4.82 -10.13 -1.57
N VAL A 10 3.78 -10.26 -0.74
CA VAL A 10 2.39 -10.32 -1.20
C VAL A 10 2.00 -9.05 -1.96
N PHE A 11 2.40 -7.87 -1.48
CA PHE A 11 2.17 -6.61 -2.20
C PHE A 11 2.92 -6.57 -3.54
N ALA A 12 4.22 -6.91 -3.54
CA ALA A 12 5.03 -6.94 -4.75
C ALA A 12 4.49 -7.94 -5.78
N SER A 13 4.02 -9.11 -5.34
CA SER A 13 3.40 -10.12 -6.20
C SER A 13 2.12 -9.62 -6.85
N LYS A 14 1.26 -8.86 -6.13
CA LYS A 14 0.03 -8.29 -6.70
C LYS A 14 0.32 -7.26 -7.79
N MET A 15 1.30 -6.39 -7.55
CA MET A 15 1.74 -5.38 -8.51
C MET A 15 2.42 -6.02 -9.73
N LEU A 16 3.29 -7.02 -9.52
CA LEU A 16 3.91 -7.80 -10.60
C LEU A 16 2.85 -8.53 -11.43
N PHE A 17 1.86 -9.15 -10.79
CA PHE A 17 0.78 -9.83 -11.50
C PHE A 17 0.01 -8.84 -12.40
N ALA A 18 -0.29 -7.64 -11.91
CA ALA A 18 -0.92 -6.60 -12.73
C ALA A 18 -0.03 -6.21 -13.92
N SER A 19 1.27 -6.00 -13.72
CA SER A 19 2.22 -5.73 -14.81
C SER A 19 2.28 -6.85 -15.86
N VAL A 20 2.34 -8.11 -15.44
CA VAL A 20 2.38 -9.27 -16.34
C VAL A 20 1.09 -9.34 -17.15
N LEU A 21 -0.07 -9.15 -16.51
CA LEU A 21 -1.36 -9.17 -17.19
C LEU A 21 -1.46 -8.07 -18.26
N SER A 22 -0.98 -6.87 -17.95
CA SER A 22 -0.94 -5.75 -18.91
C SER A 22 -0.01 -6.01 -20.09
N LEU A 23 1.15 -6.61 -19.84
CA LEU A 23 2.09 -7.00 -20.90
C LEU A 23 1.47 -8.08 -21.80
N VAL A 24 0.86 -9.11 -21.23
CA VAL A 24 0.15 -10.15 -21.98
C VAL A 24 -0.97 -9.54 -22.82
N GLY A 25 -1.74 -8.60 -22.26
CA GLY A 25 -2.76 -7.86 -23.00
C GLY A 25 -2.18 -7.09 -24.19
N LEU A 26 -1.05 -6.40 -24.01
CA LEU A 26 -0.35 -5.68 -25.07
C LEU A 26 0.12 -6.61 -26.19
N LEU A 27 0.75 -7.74 -25.84
CA LEU A 27 1.22 -8.73 -26.80
C LEU A 27 0.07 -9.36 -27.60
N PHE A 28 -1.07 -9.61 -26.94
CA PHE A 28 -2.25 -10.13 -27.60
C PHE A 28 -2.81 -9.13 -28.63
N VAL A 29 -2.86 -7.83 -28.29
CA VAL A 29 -3.26 -6.77 -29.23
C VAL A 29 -2.29 -6.73 -30.42
N LEU A 30 -0.97 -6.71 -30.17
CA LEU A 30 0.04 -6.71 -31.24
C LEU A 30 -0.07 -7.94 -32.16
N MET A 31 -0.33 -9.13 -31.60
CA MET A 31 -0.54 -10.34 -32.38
C MET A 31 -1.80 -10.24 -33.28
N ILE A 32 -2.90 -9.68 -32.76
CA ILE A 32 -4.12 -9.45 -33.55
C ILE A 32 -3.82 -8.49 -34.71
N VAL A 33 -3.10 -7.40 -34.44
CA VAL A 33 -2.72 -6.42 -35.47
C VAL A 33 -1.92 -7.06 -36.58
N ALA A 34 -0.82 -7.75 -36.25
CA ALA A 34 -0.03 -8.42 -37.29
C ALA A 34 -0.84 -9.48 -38.06
N ARG A 35 -1.79 -10.16 -37.42
CA ARG A 35 -2.64 -11.14 -38.11
C ARG A 35 -3.64 -10.47 -39.07
N LEU A 36 -4.19 -9.32 -38.69
CA LEU A 36 -5.05 -8.51 -39.56
C LEU A 36 -4.26 -7.96 -40.75
N ASP A 37 -3.03 -7.50 -40.52
CA ASP A 37 -2.14 -7.00 -41.58
C ASP A 37 -1.85 -8.09 -42.60
N VAL A 38 -1.44 -9.27 -42.14
CA VAL A 38 -1.18 -10.43 -43.01
C VAL A 38 -2.42 -10.82 -43.81
N ALA A 39 -3.60 -10.90 -43.17
CA ALA A 39 -4.84 -11.22 -43.86
C ALA A 39 -5.24 -10.17 -44.92
N PHE A 40 -4.99 -8.88 -44.63
CA PHE A 40 -5.20 -7.80 -45.59
C PHE A 40 -4.28 -7.95 -46.81
N PHE A 41 -2.99 -8.21 -46.61
CA PHE A 41 -2.05 -8.41 -47.73
C PHE A 41 -2.35 -9.68 -48.55
N GLU A 42 -2.73 -10.78 -47.91
CA GLU A 42 -3.12 -12.03 -48.57
C GLU A 42 -4.39 -11.84 -49.42
N SER A 43 -5.42 -11.19 -48.87
CA SER A 43 -6.70 -10.97 -49.57
C SER A 43 -6.59 -10.05 -50.77
N ASN A 44 -5.62 -9.14 -50.79
CA ASN A 44 -5.36 -8.25 -51.93
C ASN A 44 -4.36 -8.85 -52.95
N GLY A 45 -4.01 -10.13 -52.82
CA GLY A 45 -3.15 -10.83 -53.78
C GLY A 45 -1.74 -10.27 -53.87
N MET A 46 -1.28 -9.57 -52.84
CA MET A 46 -0.01 -8.85 -52.90
C MET A 46 1.21 -9.76 -52.68
N LEU A 47 1.10 -10.93 -52.02
CA LEU A 47 2.25 -11.78 -51.65
C LEU A 47 1.92 -13.30 -51.49
N GLN A 48 2.92 -14.17 -51.71
CA GLN A 48 2.89 -15.58 -51.27
C GLN A 48 3.23 -15.66 -49.76
N SER A 49 2.51 -16.53 -49.04
CA SER A 49 2.05 -16.30 -47.65
C SER A 49 3.06 -16.51 -46.51
N THR A 50 4.25 -17.05 -46.77
CA THR A 50 5.10 -17.59 -45.69
C THR A 50 6.18 -16.61 -45.24
N ASP A 51 6.99 -16.09 -46.15
CA ASP A 51 8.14 -15.21 -45.81
C ASP A 51 7.70 -13.87 -45.20
N VAL A 52 6.58 -13.32 -45.65
CA VAL A 52 6.03 -12.04 -45.14
C VAL A 52 5.41 -12.23 -43.76
N ARG A 53 4.72 -13.34 -43.57
CA ARG A 53 4.13 -13.70 -42.29
C ARG A 53 5.22 -13.88 -41.24
N GLU A 54 6.32 -14.55 -41.61
CA GLU A 54 7.51 -14.66 -40.76
C GLU A 54 8.15 -13.29 -40.49
N ALA A 55 8.28 -12.42 -41.49
CA ALA A 55 8.83 -11.07 -41.31
C ALA A 55 7.99 -10.21 -40.34
N PHE A 56 6.66 -10.21 -40.45
CA PHE A 56 5.77 -9.48 -39.53
C PHE A 56 5.84 -10.03 -38.10
N TYR A 57 5.84 -11.36 -37.93
CA TYR A 57 5.97 -11.96 -36.61
C TYR A 57 7.36 -11.72 -36.00
N TYR A 58 8.42 -11.78 -36.79
CA TYR A 58 9.78 -11.49 -36.32
C TYR A 58 9.88 -10.08 -35.74
N GLN A 59 9.22 -9.07 -36.32
CA GLN A 59 9.22 -7.72 -35.77
C GLN A 59 8.55 -7.59 -34.40
N ILE A 60 7.58 -8.47 -34.08
CA ILE A 60 6.95 -8.54 -32.76
C ILE A 60 7.87 -9.23 -31.74
N PHE A 61 8.55 -10.31 -32.15
CA PHE A 61 9.36 -11.15 -31.24
C PHE A 61 10.82 -10.65 -31.07
N ASP A 62 11.34 -9.80 -31.96
CA ASP A 62 12.69 -9.22 -31.87
C ASP A 62 12.87 -8.23 -30.68
N MET A 63 11.82 -7.99 -29.88
CA MET A 63 11.83 -7.10 -28.71
C MET A 63 12.02 -7.82 -27.37
N ASP A 64 12.22 -9.14 -27.38
CA ASP A 64 12.29 -9.98 -26.18
C ASP A 64 13.23 -9.42 -25.10
N GLY A 65 14.44 -9.00 -25.47
CA GLY A 65 15.43 -8.48 -24.53
C GLY A 65 15.00 -7.18 -23.81
N ILE A 66 14.28 -6.30 -24.51
CA ILE A 66 13.79 -5.03 -23.94
C ILE A 66 12.64 -5.33 -22.96
N MET A 67 11.75 -6.26 -23.32
CA MET A 67 10.63 -6.64 -22.47
C MET A 67 11.07 -7.25 -21.14
N TYR A 68 12.04 -8.17 -21.15
CA TYR A 68 12.57 -8.76 -19.91
C TYR A 68 13.23 -7.71 -19.02
N THR A 69 13.99 -6.78 -19.61
CA THR A 69 14.66 -5.70 -18.86
C THR A 69 13.63 -4.76 -18.21
N MET A 70 12.56 -4.41 -18.92
CA MET A 70 11.48 -3.57 -18.39
C MET A 70 10.72 -4.24 -17.26
N LEU A 71 10.37 -5.52 -17.40
CA LEU A 71 9.72 -6.29 -16.33
C LEU A 71 10.60 -6.38 -15.09
N PHE A 72 11.91 -6.61 -15.28
CA PHE A 72 12.86 -6.70 -14.18
C PHE A 72 13.02 -5.37 -13.44
N LEU A 73 13.20 -4.26 -14.16
CA LEU A 73 13.29 -2.92 -13.55
C LEU A 73 12.00 -2.53 -12.82
N GLY A 74 10.84 -2.82 -13.43
CA GLY A 74 9.54 -2.58 -12.81
C GLY A 74 9.35 -3.40 -11.54
N PHE A 75 9.72 -4.69 -11.55
CA PHE A 75 9.66 -5.55 -10.38
C PHE A 75 10.60 -5.07 -9.27
N ALA A 76 11.85 -4.76 -9.61
CA ALA A 76 12.83 -4.26 -8.65
C ALA A 76 12.36 -2.95 -7.98
N ALA A 77 11.79 -2.03 -8.76
CA ALA A 77 11.24 -0.77 -8.24
C ALA A 77 10.08 -1.01 -7.27
N VAL A 78 9.14 -1.89 -7.62
CA VAL A 78 7.99 -2.26 -6.76
C VAL A 78 8.46 -2.94 -5.47
N VAL A 79 9.41 -3.86 -5.54
CA VAL A 79 9.96 -4.56 -4.37
C VAL A 79 10.69 -3.57 -3.46
N ALA A 80 11.56 -2.72 -4.03
CA ALA A 80 12.29 -1.71 -3.27
C ALA A 80 11.33 -0.74 -2.56
N LEU A 81 10.28 -0.29 -3.26
CA LEU A 81 9.28 0.60 -2.69
C LEU A 81 8.54 -0.08 -1.53
N SER A 82 8.03 -1.29 -1.75
CA SER A 82 7.34 -2.08 -0.73
C SER A 82 8.22 -2.29 0.50
N PHE A 83 9.49 -2.64 0.29
CA PHE A 83 10.47 -2.85 1.35
C PHE A 83 10.69 -1.59 2.18
N LEU A 84 10.95 -0.43 1.55
CA LEU A 84 11.21 0.83 2.25
C LEU A 84 10.02 1.22 3.16
N PHE A 85 8.81 1.06 2.65
CA PHE A 85 7.61 1.43 3.39
C PHE A 85 7.28 0.46 4.51
N CYS A 86 7.32 -0.85 4.23
CA CYS A 86 7.11 -1.83 5.27
C CYS A 86 8.19 -1.70 6.36
N LYS A 87 9.43 -1.36 5.99
CA LYS A 87 10.52 -1.14 6.95
C LYS A 87 10.23 0.05 7.87
N SER A 88 9.77 1.17 7.32
CA SER A 88 9.39 2.35 8.10
C SER A 88 8.32 2.02 9.16
N GLN A 89 7.29 1.26 8.76
CA GLN A 89 6.24 0.76 9.66
C GLN A 89 6.80 -0.16 10.77
N PHE A 90 7.63 -1.12 10.37
CA PHE A 90 8.28 -2.04 11.30
C PHE A 90 9.14 -1.30 12.32
N ASP A 91 9.95 -0.33 11.86
CA ASP A 91 10.80 0.48 12.72
C ASP A 91 9.97 1.30 13.71
N TYR A 92 8.82 1.85 13.28
CA TYR A 92 7.88 2.53 14.17
C TYR A 92 7.38 1.61 15.30
N PHE A 93 6.79 0.44 14.98
CA PHE A 93 6.25 -0.47 16.00
C PHE A 93 7.33 -1.08 16.90
N ARG A 94 8.52 -1.35 16.34
CA ARG A 94 9.68 -1.81 17.11
C ARG A 94 10.14 -0.75 18.11
N ASN A 95 10.25 0.50 17.68
CA ASN A 95 10.63 1.61 18.56
C ASN A 95 9.55 1.87 19.62
N LEU A 96 8.27 1.78 19.25
CA LEU A 96 7.15 1.90 20.18
C LEU A 96 7.18 0.81 21.24
N SER A 97 7.32 -0.45 20.84
CA SER A 97 7.45 -1.58 21.75
C SER A 97 8.66 -1.42 22.70
N SER A 98 9.78 -0.92 22.20
CA SER A 98 10.97 -0.63 23.01
C SER A 98 10.71 0.49 24.03
N ALA A 99 9.97 1.53 23.65
CA ALA A 99 9.56 2.60 24.56
C ALA A 99 8.64 2.08 25.67
N PHE A 100 7.69 1.19 25.35
CA PHE A 100 6.85 0.49 26.34
C PHE A 100 7.69 -0.32 27.34
N LYS A 101 8.68 -1.07 26.86
CA LYS A 101 9.58 -1.84 27.74
C LYS A 101 10.37 -0.92 28.68
N LEU A 102 10.95 0.16 28.15
CA LEU A 102 11.70 1.12 28.95
C LEU A 102 10.82 1.82 30.00
N PHE A 103 9.57 2.12 29.64
CA PHE A 103 8.58 2.65 30.58
C PHE A 103 8.28 1.65 31.70
N ALA A 104 8.12 0.36 31.39
CA ALA A 104 7.86 -0.67 32.41
C ALA A 104 9.02 -0.85 33.41
N GLU A 105 10.26 -0.59 32.97
CA GLU A 105 11.45 -0.67 33.81
C GLU A 105 11.60 0.53 34.74
N LYS A 106 11.32 1.74 34.24
CA LYS A 106 11.63 3.00 34.94
C LYS A 106 10.42 3.71 35.53
N TRP A 107 9.22 3.48 35.00
CA TRP A 107 7.98 4.21 35.30
C TRP A 107 8.00 5.71 34.96
N ASP A 108 9.09 6.18 34.35
CA ASP A 108 9.25 7.52 33.80
C ASP A 108 8.96 7.53 32.29
N ALA A 109 8.47 8.66 31.79
CA ALA A 109 8.20 8.82 30.36
C ALA A 109 9.49 8.57 29.53
N PRO A 110 9.48 7.60 28.60
CA PRO A 110 10.65 7.28 27.79
C PRO A 110 10.90 8.37 26.74
N PRO A 111 12.12 8.48 26.21
CA PRO A 111 12.39 9.35 25.07
C PRO A 111 11.63 8.85 23.83
N THR A 112 10.74 9.68 23.29
CA THR A 112 9.82 9.37 22.20
C THR A 112 10.23 9.94 20.83
N ALA A 113 11.35 10.67 20.76
CA ALA A 113 11.82 11.40 19.57
C ALA A 113 11.91 10.55 18.28
N LEU A 114 12.06 9.22 18.41
CA LEU A 114 12.19 8.27 17.29
C LEU A 114 10.85 7.66 16.83
N LEU A 115 9.71 8.07 17.40
CA LEU A 115 8.38 7.52 17.10
C LEU A 115 7.66 8.22 15.93
N GLY A 116 8.39 8.98 15.12
CA GLY A 116 7.88 9.57 13.88
C GLY A 116 6.68 10.50 14.08
N ARG A 117 5.74 10.49 13.13
CA ARG A 117 4.60 11.43 13.07
C ARG A 117 3.61 11.35 14.25
N PHE A 118 3.55 10.21 14.94
CA PHE A 118 2.63 10.00 16.07
C PHE A 118 3.27 10.26 17.42
N ASN A 119 4.55 10.67 17.42
CA ASN A 119 5.32 11.00 18.61
C ASN A 119 4.56 11.91 19.61
N PRO A 120 3.89 13.01 19.21
CA PRO A 120 3.18 13.86 20.17
C PRO A 120 2.11 13.13 20.98
N TYR A 121 1.35 12.23 20.34
CA TYR A 121 0.26 11.48 20.98
C TYR A 121 0.78 10.41 21.93
N ILE A 122 1.83 9.70 21.52
CA ILE A 122 2.49 8.70 22.36
C ILE A 122 3.20 9.36 23.55
N THR A 123 3.75 10.56 23.37
CA THR A 123 4.34 11.35 24.46
C THR A 123 3.29 11.70 25.51
N TYR A 124 2.11 12.19 25.09
CA TYR A 124 1.01 12.43 26.03
C TYR A 124 0.61 11.17 26.78
N PHE A 125 0.50 10.03 26.09
CA PHE A 125 0.19 8.76 26.72
C PHE A 125 1.20 8.42 27.83
N PHE A 126 2.50 8.45 27.53
CA PHE A 126 3.52 8.09 28.50
C PHE A 126 3.62 9.09 29.66
N ASP A 127 3.46 10.39 29.41
CA ASP A 127 3.47 11.42 30.46
C ASP A 127 2.30 11.20 31.44
N ILE A 128 1.08 11.02 30.93
CA ILE A 128 -0.11 10.76 31.77
C ILE A 128 0.05 9.46 32.55
N MET A 129 0.53 8.38 31.91
CA MET A 129 0.75 7.11 32.60
C MET A 129 1.86 7.19 33.66
N SER A 130 2.96 7.89 33.39
CA SER A 130 4.05 8.08 34.36
C SER A 130 3.54 8.78 35.61
N ARG A 131 2.84 9.90 35.44
CA ARG A 131 2.25 10.67 36.55
C ARG A 131 1.23 9.88 37.34
N ARG A 132 0.34 9.15 36.66
CA ARG A 132 -0.67 8.31 37.30
C ARG A 132 -0.03 7.19 38.11
N VAL A 133 0.98 6.51 37.55
CA VAL A 133 1.72 5.45 38.25
C VAL A 133 2.53 5.99 39.44
N ASN A 134 3.00 7.23 39.36
CA ASN A 134 3.72 7.92 40.43
C ASN A 134 2.79 8.55 41.48
N GLY A 135 1.48 8.33 41.40
CA GLY A 135 0.51 8.68 42.45
C GLY A 135 -0.07 10.09 42.34
N GLU A 136 0.04 10.76 41.20
CA GLU A 136 -0.67 12.02 40.97
C GLU A 136 -2.19 11.79 40.98
N THR A 137 -2.93 12.67 41.67
CA THR A 137 -4.39 12.53 41.82
C THR A 137 -5.11 12.72 40.49
N GLU A 138 -6.25 12.05 40.31
CA GLU A 138 -7.04 12.15 39.06
C GLU A 138 -7.47 13.58 38.75
N GLU A 139 -7.78 14.39 39.77
CA GLU A 139 -8.13 15.81 39.62
C GLU A 139 -6.96 16.63 39.03
N GLY A 140 -5.70 16.29 39.37
CA GLY A 140 -4.51 16.92 38.79
C GLY A 140 -4.26 16.52 37.34
N LEU A 141 -4.67 15.31 36.97
CA LEU A 141 -4.48 14.75 35.62
C LEU A 141 -5.59 15.13 34.64
N GLU A 142 -6.77 15.53 35.12
CA GLU A 142 -7.96 15.74 34.31
C GLU A 142 -7.76 16.82 33.22
N ALA A 143 -7.06 17.91 33.56
CA ALA A 143 -6.73 18.96 32.61
C ALA A 143 -5.78 18.46 31.49
N LEU A 144 -4.82 17.61 31.84
CA LEU A 144 -3.86 17.03 30.90
C LEU A 144 -4.54 16.00 29.98
N ILE A 145 -5.38 15.13 30.54
CA ILE A 145 -6.17 14.16 29.79
C ILE A 145 -7.13 14.87 28.83
N THR A 146 -7.82 15.92 29.29
CA THR A 146 -8.74 16.71 28.44
C THR A 146 -8.01 17.35 27.27
N ARG A 147 -6.83 17.93 27.53
CA ARG A 147 -5.97 18.50 26.48
C ARG A 147 -5.52 17.43 25.50
N ALA A 148 -4.96 16.32 26.00
CA ALA A 148 -4.50 15.21 25.18
C ALA A 148 -5.63 14.63 24.32
N SER A 149 -6.82 14.40 24.88
CA SER A 149 -7.98 13.89 24.15
C SER A 149 -8.52 14.85 23.09
N ARG A 150 -8.38 16.17 23.30
CA ARG A 150 -8.74 17.20 22.30
C ARG A 150 -7.75 17.24 21.13
N GLU A 151 -6.46 17.10 21.42
CA GLU A 151 -5.37 17.09 20.44
C GLU A 151 -5.23 15.73 19.73
N TRP A 152 -5.76 14.65 20.32
CA TRP A 152 -5.71 13.29 19.76
C TRP A 152 -6.28 13.23 18.34
N PRO A 153 -5.72 12.41 17.44
CA PRO A 153 -6.22 12.29 16.08
C PRO A 153 -7.69 11.86 16.08
N LYS A 154 -8.56 12.78 15.65
CA LYS A 154 -10.03 12.61 15.66
C LYS A 154 -10.53 11.63 14.62
N SER A 155 -9.73 11.38 13.58
CA SER A 155 -10.09 10.44 12.53
C SER A 155 -8.83 9.90 11.86
N PRO A 156 -8.96 8.86 11.02
CA PRO A 156 -7.89 8.46 10.12
C PRO A 156 -7.54 9.54 9.08
N ALA A 157 -8.05 10.79 9.14
CA ALA A 157 -7.71 11.87 8.20
C ALA A 157 -6.20 12.11 8.09
N VAL A 158 -5.44 11.98 9.19
CA VAL A 158 -3.96 12.04 9.15
C VAL A 158 -3.38 10.93 8.26
N SER A 159 -4.08 9.79 8.20
CA SER A 159 -3.71 8.65 7.37
C SER A 159 -4.15 8.75 5.91
N TRP A 160 -5.06 9.67 5.56
CA TRP A 160 -5.45 9.91 4.17
C TRP A 160 -4.30 10.52 3.38
N ASN A 161 -3.51 11.42 3.97
CA ASN A 161 -2.35 12.01 3.30
C ASN A 161 -1.35 10.91 2.93
N ASP A 162 -1.04 10.01 3.86
CA ASP A 162 -0.16 8.88 3.59
C ASP A 162 -0.77 7.93 2.55
N GLN A 163 -2.05 7.57 2.67
CA GLN A 163 -2.73 6.72 1.69
C GLN A 163 -2.66 7.33 0.27
N LEU A 164 -2.83 8.64 0.16
CA LEU A 164 -2.73 9.36 -1.10
C LEU A 164 -1.29 9.43 -1.60
N GLN A 165 -0.31 9.62 -0.72
CA GLN A 165 1.12 9.55 -1.08
C GLN A 165 1.49 8.14 -1.58
N PHE A 166 1.01 7.10 -0.92
CA PHE A 166 1.17 5.70 -1.35
C PHE A 166 0.52 5.44 -2.70
N ALA A 167 -0.71 5.91 -2.89
CA ALA A 167 -1.43 5.79 -4.15
C ALA A 167 -0.72 6.57 -5.27
N ALA A 168 -0.20 7.77 -4.98
CA ALA A 168 0.53 8.62 -5.93
C ALA A 168 1.85 7.97 -6.35
N ILE A 169 2.66 7.50 -5.42
CA ILE A 169 3.95 6.84 -5.71
C ILE A 169 3.70 5.53 -6.49
N SER A 170 2.70 4.75 -6.11
CA SER A 170 2.29 3.56 -6.85
C SER A 170 1.81 3.91 -8.26
N GLY A 171 1.04 4.99 -8.39
CA GLY A 171 0.60 5.53 -9.69
C GLY A 171 1.76 6.00 -10.57
N MET A 172 2.78 6.65 -10.00
CA MET A 172 4.00 7.03 -10.72
C MET A 172 4.74 5.81 -11.26
N LEU A 173 4.84 4.73 -10.47
CA LEU A 173 5.39 3.45 -10.95
C LEU A 173 4.53 2.84 -12.06
N GLY A 174 3.20 2.92 -11.94
CA GLY A 174 2.26 2.48 -12.97
C GLY A 174 2.41 3.26 -14.28
N LEU A 175 2.59 4.58 -14.19
CA LEU A 175 2.87 5.45 -15.34
C LEU A 175 4.22 5.14 -15.97
N PHE A 176 5.27 4.95 -15.17
CA PHE A 176 6.58 4.55 -15.66
C PHE A 176 6.51 3.23 -16.43
N PHE A 177 5.86 2.22 -15.84
CA PHE A 177 5.64 0.92 -16.49
C PHE A 177 4.81 1.06 -17.78
N SER A 178 3.77 1.90 -17.75
CA SER A 178 2.92 2.16 -18.91
C SER A 178 3.68 2.86 -20.04
N ALA A 179 4.55 3.82 -19.70
CA ALA A 179 5.42 4.50 -20.67
C ALA A 179 6.42 3.53 -21.29
N CYS A 180 6.99 2.63 -20.50
CA CYS A 180 7.83 1.54 -21.00
C CYS A 180 7.08 0.65 -22.01
N CYS A 181 5.86 0.23 -21.68
CA CYS A 181 5.01 -0.54 -22.60
C CYS A 181 4.68 0.25 -23.88
N ALA A 182 4.39 1.54 -23.76
CA ALA A 182 4.13 2.41 -24.90
C ALA A 182 5.34 2.52 -25.85
N ILE A 183 6.56 2.61 -25.32
CA ILE A 183 7.79 2.64 -26.13
C ILE A 183 7.93 1.35 -26.96
N VAL A 184 7.66 0.19 -26.34
CA VAL A 184 7.71 -1.10 -27.04
C VAL A 184 6.66 -1.12 -28.16
N TYR A 185 5.43 -0.77 -27.83
CA TYR A 185 4.34 -0.69 -28.80
C TYR A 185 4.68 0.23 -29.97
N LEU A 186 5.09 1.47 -29.72
CA LEU A 186 5.42 2.45 -30.76
C LEU A 186 6.57 1.96 -31.65
N LYS A 187 7.55 1.26 -31.08
CA LYS A 187 8.67 0.72 -31.86
C LYS A 187 8.24 -0.44 -32.74
N VAL A 188 7.42 -1.37 -32.24
CA VAL A 188 6.86 -2.47 -33.03
C VAL A 188 5.97 -1.91 -34.16
N SER A 189 5.07 -1.00 -33.81
CA SER A 189 4.18 -0.32 -34.76
C SER A 189 4.96 0.42 -35.85
N GLY A 190 6.01 1.18 -35.49
CA GLY A 190 6.85 1.87 -36.46
C GLY A 190 7.51 0.93 -37.48
N ARG A 191 8.05 -0.21 -37.01
CA ARG A 191 8.66 -1.22 -37.89
C ARG A 191 7.63 -1.91 -38.78
N VAL A 192 6.43 -2.17 -38.25
CA VAL A 192 5.30 -2.72 -39.01
C VAL A 192 4.87 -1.75 -40.11
N VAL A 193 4.77 -0.44 -39.83
CA VAL A 193 4.46 0.60 -40.82
C VAL A 193 5.52 0.64 -41.93
N GLU A 194 6.81 0.62 -41.58
CA GLU A 194 7.90 0.63 -42.55
C GLU A 194 7.84 -0.60 -43.48
N LEU A 195 7.62 -1.79 -42.91
CA LEU A 195 7.47 -3.04 -43.66
C LEU A 195 6.24 -2.99 -44.58
N ALA A 196 5.10 -2.52 -44.06
CA ALA A 196 3.87 -2.38 -44.81
C ALA A 196 4.02 -1.37 -45.96
N ASN A 197 4.63 -0.20 -45.74
CA ASN A 197 4.87 0.80 -46.79
C ASN A 197 5.78 0.26 -47.91
N THR A 198 6.80 -0.51 -47.55
CA THR A 198 7.68 -1.17 -48.53
C THR A 198 6.91 -2.15 -49.41
N ILE A 199 5.93 -2.86 -48.84
CA ILE A 199 5.07 -3.83 -49.55
C ILE A 199 3.98 -3.12 -50.38
N VAL A 200 3.33 -2.09 -49.83
CA VAL A 200 2.20 -1.38 -50.47
C VAL A 200 2.65 -0.57 -51.70
N HIS A 201 3.88 -0.03 -51.69
CA HIS A 201 4.47 0.62 -52.86
C HIS A 201 4.50 -0.28 -54.11
N PHE A 202 4.34 -1.59 -53.96
CA PHE A 202 4.31 -2.51 -55.09
C PHE A 202 2.96 -2.67 -55.80
N ARG A 203 1.77 -2.30 -55.27
CA ARG A 203 0.53 -2.65 -56.02
C ARG A 203 -0.84 -1.95 -55.80
N THR A 204 -1.18 -1.22 -54.73
CA THR A 204 -2.58 -0.72 -54.56
C THR A 204 -2.77 0.58 -53.77
N ALA A 205 -3.66 1.45 -54.25
CA ALA A 205 -4.01 2.75 -53.65
C ALA A 205 -4.85 2.69 -52.34
N THR A 206 -5.39 1.53 -51.97
CA THR A 206 -6.27 1.33 -50.79
C THR A 206 -5.55 0.84 -49.52
N GLY A 207 -4.27 0.44 -49.63
CA GLY A 207 -3.46 -0.02 -48.49
C GLY A 207 -3.19 1.05 -47.42
N PRO A 208 -2.80 2.29 -47.79
CA PRO A 208 -2.48 3.33 -46.81
C PRO A 208 -3.68 3.74 -45.92
N SER A 209 -4.89 3.78 -46.48
CA SER A 209 -6.10 4.12 -45.72
C SER A 209 -6.50 3.04 -44.70
N PHE A 210 -6.36 1.75 -45.06
CA PHE A 210 -6.67 0.65 -44.13
C PHE A 210 -5.72 0.66 -42.92
N LEU A 211 -4.42 0.82 -43.16
CA LEU A 211 -3.42 0.85 -42.10
C LEU A 211 -3.63 2.04 -41.17
N THR A 212 -3.98 3.22 -41.71
CA THR A 212 -4.23 4.44 -40.92
C THR A 212 -5.39 4.23 -39.94
N GLU A 213 -6.55 3.75 -40.44
CA GLU A 213 -7.74 3.50 -39.61
C GLU A 213 -7.49 2.40 -38.57
N GLN A 214 -6.76 1.36 -38.93
CA GLN A 214 -6.37 0.30 -38.00
C GLN A 214 -5.45 0.83 -36.90
N PHE A 215 -4.45 1.66 -37.23
CA PHE A 215 -3.56 2.27 -36.23
C PHE A 215 -4.33 3.14 -35.25
N ASP A 216 -5.33 3.90 -35.70
CA ASP A 216 -6.15 4.73 -34.83
C ASP A 216 -6.95 3.89 -33.83
N ILE A 217 -7.59 2.81 -34.28
CA ILE A 217 -8.35 1.90 -33.40
C ILE A 217 -7.41 1.20 -32.40
N VAL A 218 -6.27 0.69 -32.87
CA VAL A 218 -5.30 -0.03 -32.04
C VAL A 218 -4.70 0.90 -31.00
N ASN A 219 -4.34 2.14 -31.38
CA ASN A 219 -3.84 3.16 -30.46
C ASN A 219 -4.82 3.37 -29.30
N ILE A 220 -6.12 3.52 -29.59
CA ILE A 220 -7.16 3.68 -28.55
C ILE A 220 -7.16 2.49 -27.59
N VAL A 221 -7.18 1.26 -28.11
CA VAL A 221 -7.20 0.05 -27.28
C VAL A 221 -5.95 -0.05 -26.41
N VAL A 222 -4.77 0.23 -26.96
CA VAL A 222 -3.50 0.20 -26.22
C VAL A 222 -3.50 1.25 -25.11
N TRP A 223 -3.89 2.50 -25.39
CA TRP A 223 -3.97 3.54 -24.37
C TRP A 223 -4.96 3.21 -23.25
N CYS A 224 -6.08 2.55 -23.57
CA CYS A 224 -7.02 2.04 -22.56
C CYS A 224 -6.38 0.99 -21.64
N ILE A 225 -5.60 0.04 -22.19
CA ILE A 225 -4.88 -0.97 -21.40
C ILE A 225 -3.85 -0.29 -20.47
N LEU A 226 -3.10 0.68 -20.99
CA LEU A 226 -2.10 1.43 -20.21
C LEU A 226 -2.75 2.27 -19.09
N ALA A 227 -3.86 2.94 -19.38
CA ALA A 227 -4.64 3.68 -18.39
C ALA A 227 -5.19 2.77 -17.29
N ALA A 228 -5.79 1.63 -17.67
CA ALA A 228 -6.30 0.64 -16.73
C ALA A 228 -5.20 0.06 -15.82
N THR A 229 -3.99 -0.13 -16.37
CA THR A 229 -2.81 -0.57 -15.61
C THR A 229 -2.43 0.45 -14.55
N THR A 230 -2.35 1.73 -14.94
CA THR A 230 -2.03 2.83 -14.02
C THR A 230 -3.07 2.94 -12.90
N ILE A 231 -4.36 2.88 -13.24
CA ILE A 231 -5.45 2.90 -12.25
C ILE A 231 -5.33 1.71 -11.29
N THR A 232 -5.02 0.52 -11.81
CA THR A 232 -4.83 -0.68 -10.99
C THR A 232 -3.71 -0.50 -9.97
N PHE A 233 -2.59 0.09 -10.38
CA PHE A 233 -1.47 0.42 -9.49
C PHE A 233 -1.87 1.40 -8.38
N VAL A 234 -2.61 2.46 -8.74
CA VAL A 234 -3.15 3.43 -7.77
C VAL A 234 -4.07 2.73 -6.76
N VAL A 235 -4.97 1.85 -7.22
CA VAL A 235 -5.91 1.14 -6.35
C VAL A 235 -5.19 0.15 -5.43
N ILE A 236 -4.21 -0.60 -5.93
CA ILE A 236 -3.41 -1.52 -5.11
C ILE A 236 -2.62 -0.74 -4.06
N GLY A 237 -1.96 0.36 -4.46
CA GLY A 237 -1.23 1.25 -3.56
C GLY A 237 -2.12 1.86 -2.47
N TYR A 238 -3.30 2.36 -2.86
CA TYR A 238 -4.29 2.92 -1.92
C TYR A 238 -4.75 1.87 -0.89
N ARG A 239 -5.10 0.66 -1.35
CA ARG A 239 -5.53 -0.43 -0.45
C ARG A 239 -4.43 -0.84 0.53
N PHE A 240 -3.19 -0.89 0.07
CA PHE A 240 -2.04 -1.21 0.91
C PHE A 240 -1.76 -0.12 1.95
N GLY A 241 -1.71 1.14 1.52
CA GLY A 241 -1.56 2.28 2.42
C GLY A 241 -2.67 2.36 3.46
N ARG A 242 -3.91 1.98 3.09
CA ARG A 242 -5.04 1.94 4.02
C ARG A 242 -4.85 0.88 5.11
N GLN A 243 -4.37 -0.31 4.78
CA GLN A 243 -4.13 -1.37 5.75
C GLN A 243 -3.13 -0.93 6.82
N ILE A 244 -2.02 -0.34 6.37
CA ILE A 244 -0.95 0.26 7.19
C ILE A 244 -1.52 1.35 8.11
N ALA A 245 -2.24 2.30 7.52
CA ALA A 245 -2.87 3.42 8.22
C ALA A 245 -3.85 2.98 9.32
N GLU A 246 -4.67 1.97 9.04
CA GLU A 246 -5.65 1.44 9.98
C GLU A 246 -4.97 0.78 11.19
N ALA A 247 -3.81 0.14 11.00
CA ALA A 247 -3.04 -0.47 12.09
C ALA A 247 -2.50 0.59 13.06
N ASP A 248 -1.85 1.63 12.53
CA ASP A 248 -1.32 2.73 13.34
C ASP A 248 -2.44 3.41 14.16
N TYR A 249 -3.59 3.66 13.52
CA TYR A 249 -4.73 4.29 14.17
C TYR A 249 -5.40 3.39 15.22
N ALA A 250 -5.49 2.08 14.97
CA ALA A 250 -6.06 1.13 15.93
C ALA A 250 -5.30 1.16 17.26
N ILE A 251 -3.96 1.15 17.21
CA ILE A 251 -3.13 1.27 18.42
C ILE A 251 -3.36 2.60 19.13
N LEU A 252 -3.37 3.72 18.40
CA LEU A 252 -3.62 5.03 19.02
C LEU A 252 -5.01 5.14 19.63
N ARG A 253 -6.03 4.56 19.00
CA ARG A 253 -7.39 4.49 19.55
C ARG A 253 -7.41 3.70 20.85
N ASP A 254 -6.76 2.55 20.88
CA ASP A 254 -6.75 1.68 22.05
C ASP A 254 -5.96 2.28 23.21
N LEU A 255 -4.82 2.95 22.91
CA LEU A 255 -4.05 3.72 23.89
C LEU A 255 -4.84 4.91 24.45
N LYS A 256 -5.65 5.58 23.62
CA LYS A 256 -6.55 6.65 24.09
C LYS A 256 -7.55 6.11 25.10
N GLY A 257 -8.23 5.00 24.79
CA GLY A 257 -9.17 4.39 25.72
C GLY A 257 -8.52 4.01 27.05
N TYR A 258 -7.30 3.47 26.98
CA TYR A 258 -6.50 3.16 28.17
C TYR A 258 -6.15 4.42 28.98
N MET A 259 -5.70 5.49 28.32
CA MET A 259 -5.40 6.79 28.93
C MET A 259 -6.61 7.39 29.65
N GLU A 260 -7.79 7.30 29.04
CA GLU A 260 -9.06 7.80 29.58
C GLU A 260 -9.58 6.97 30.77
N GLY A 261 -8.96 5.81 31.05
CA GLY A 261 -9.19 5.01 32.25
C GLY A 261 -9.77 3.63 32.00
N ASN A 262 -9.93 3.20 30.75
CA ASN A 262 -10.31 1.82 30.44
C ASN A 262 -9.08 0.89 30.53
N PHE A 263 -8.68 0.55 31.75
CA PHE A 263 -7.48 -0.26 32.01
C PHE A 263 -7.61 -1.74 31.61
N ARG A 264 -8.79 -2.16 31.16
CA ARG A 264 -9.03 -3.49 30.57
C ARG A 264 -8.81 -3.51 29.05
N GLN A 265 -8.65 -2.33 28.44
CA GLN A 265 -8.43 -2.22 27.01
C GLN A 265 -7.10 -2.87 26.63
N ARG A 266 -7.16 -3.75 25.63
CA ARG A 266 -5.98 -4.36 25.01
C ARG A 266 -5.77 -3.76 23.63
N LEU A 267 -4.51 -3.66 23.23
CA LEU A 267 -4.13 -3.32 21.88
C LEU A 267 -4.50 -4.48 20.97
N PHE A 268 -5.25 -4.19 19.91
CA PHE A 268 -5.66 -5.18 18.93
C PHE A 268 -5.34 -4.72 17.50
N LEU A 269 -4.59 -5.54 16.78
CA LEU A 269 -4.40 -5.44 15.35
C LEU A 269 -5.09 -6.61 14.63
N ARG A 270 -5.21 -6.51 13.30
CA ARG A 270 -5.72 -7.62 12.50
C ARG A 270 -4.73 -8.79 12.58
N SER A 271 -5.24 -10.01 12.59
CA SER A 271 -4.44 -11.24 12.73
C SER A 271 -3.31 -11.42 11.72
N ASN A 272 -3.41 -10.78 10.54
CA ASN A 272 -2.41 -10.85 9.47
C ASN A 272 -1.50 -9.62 9.41
N ASP A 273 -1.56 -8.73 10.41
CA ASP A 273 -0.76 -7.51 10.41
C ASP A 273 0.70 -7.83 10.80
N PRO A 274 1.70 -7.42 10.01
CA PRO A 274 3.11 -7.67 10.35
C PRO A 274 3.54 -7.01 11.66
N ALA A 275 2.81 -5.99 12.15
CA ALA A 275 3.07 -5.36 13.44
C ALA A 275 2.53 -6.16 14.65
N GLN A 276 1.77 -7.23 14.42
CA GLN A 276 1.21 -8.07 15.49
C GLN A 276 2.30 -8.61 16.43
N GLU A 277 3.50 -8.92 15.92
CA GLU A 277 4.64 -9.40 16.74
C GLU A 277 5.09 -8.40 17.82
N TYR A 278 4.72 -7.12 17.69
CA TYR A 278 5.03 -6.07 18.67
C TYR A 278 3.88 -5.76 19.63
N VAL A 279 2.67 -6.23 19.33
CA VAL A 279 1.46 -5.99 20.13
C VAL A 279 1.50 -6.73 21.45
N ASP A 280 1.93 -8.00 21.45
CA ASP A 280 1.94 -8.81 22.68
C ASP A 280 2.85 -8.22 23.77
N PRO A 281 4.12 -7.84 23.47
CA PRO A 281 4.96 -7.17 24.46
C PRO A 281 4.39 -5.84 24.97
N MET A 282 3.67 -5.09 24.13
CA MET A 282 3.03 -3.85 24.56
C MET A 282 1.84 -4.13 25.49
N ASN A 283 1.03 -5.15 25.19
CA ASN A 283 -0.06 -5.60 26.04
C ASN A 283 0.43 -6.12 27.40
N GLU A 284 1.57 -6.82 27.45
CA GLU A 284 2.20 -7.21 28.72
C GLU A 284 2.55 -6.01 29.60
N VAL A 285 3.04 -4.92 28.99
CA VAL A 285 3.33 -3.68 29.73
C VAL A 285 2.05 -3.00 30.20
N LEU A 286 1.01 -2.94 29.35
CA LEU A 286 -0.29 -2.41 29.77
C LEU A 286 -0.87 -3.22 30.94
N GLU A 287 -0.74 -4.54 30.94
CA GLU A 287 -1.16 -5.38 32.08
C GLU A 287 -0.36 -5.06 33.35
N LYS A 288 0.96 -4.84 33.24
CA LYS A 288 1.77 -4.41 34.39
C LYS A 288 1.32 -3.05 34.93
N ILE A 289 0.97 -2.11 34.05
CA ILE A 289 0.42 -0.81 34.45
C ILE A 289 -0.93 -1.01 35.16
N SER A 290 -1.83 -1.82 34.60
CA SER A 290 -3.17 -2.04 35.17
C SER A 290 -3.10 -2.67 36.56
N VAL A 291 -2.21 -3.66 36.76
CA VAL A 291 -1.95 -4.28 38.06
C VAL A 291 -1.42 -3.26 39.06
N LYS A 292 -0.46 -2.41 38.66
CA LYS A 292 0.10 -1.38 39.54
C LYS A 292 -0.95 -0.33 39.94
N LEU A 293 -1.80 0.10 39.01
CA LEU A 293 -2.89 1.04 39.27
C LEU A 293 -4.00 0.44 40.13
N ARG A 294 -4.30 -0.86 40.00
CA ARG A 294 -5.22 -1.58 40.91
C ARG A 294 -4.66 -1.65 42.32
N ALA A 295 -3.38 -1.94 42.48
CA ALA A 295 -2.73 -1.95 43.79
C ALA A 295 -2.78 -0.57 44.48
N GLN A 296 -2.87 0.52 43.71
CA GLN A 296 -3.02 1.89 44.21
C GLN A 296 -4.50 2.31 44.41
N GLY A 297 -5.48 1.44 44.13
CA GLY A 297 -6.92 1.74 44.23
C GLY A 297 -7.48 2.64 43.11
N VAL A 298 -6.64 3.06 42.15
CA VAL A 298 -7.01 4.00 41.07
C VAL A 298 -7.93 3.35 40.04
N ALA A 299 -7.69 2.08 39.72
CA ALA A 299 -8.46 1.36 38.70
C ALA A 299 -9.90 1.03 39.13
N GLU A 300 -10.12 0.67 40.40
CA GLU A 300 -11.45 0.32 40.93
C GLU A 300 -12.37 1.56 41.05
N ALA A 301 -11.78 2.72 41.37
CA ALA A 301 -12.51 4.00 41.43
C ALA A 301 -13.02 4.44 40.03
N LYS A 302 -12.25 4.24 38.96
CA LYS A 302 -12.70 4.58 37.60
C LYS A 302 -13.66 3.56 37.00
N GLU A 303 -13.44 2.27 37.21
CA GLU A 303 -14.35 1.23 36.70
C GLU A 303 -15.75 1.35 37.35
N SER A 304 -15.83 1.68 38.64
CA SER A 304 -17.11 1.93 39.33
C SER A 304 -17.81 3.22 38.87
N THR A 305 -17.05 4.29 38.64
CA THR A 305 -17.59 5.57 38.14
C THR A 305 -18.08 5.45 36.69
N GLN A 306 -17.39 4.70 35.84
CA GLN A 306 -17.84 4.42 34.46
C GLN A 306 -19.05 3.49 34.41
N ALA A 307 -19.11 2.45 35.25
CA ALA A 307 -20.29 1.58 35.36
C ALA A 307 -21.53 2.36 35.83
N ALA A 308 -21.34 3.29 36.78
CA ALA A 308 -22.39 4.20 37.22
C ALA A 308 -22.84 5.19 36.12
N ALA A 309 -21.90 5.74 35.35
CA ALA A 309 -22.21 6.63 34.22
C ALA A 309 -22.87 5.90 33.03
N GLN A 310 -22.64 4.60 32.88
CA GLN A 310 -23.28 3.75 31.86
C GLN A 310 -24.59 3.10 32.33
N GLY A 311 -25.05 3.39 33.55
CA GLY A 311 -26.32 2.89 34.08
C GLY A 311 -26.34 1.38 34.37
N ILE A 312 -25.18 0.75 34.56
CA ILE A 312 -25.10 -0.68 34.89
C ILE A 312 -25.32 -0.81 36.41
N PRO A 313 -26.41 -1.47 36.89
CA PRO A 313 -26.67 -1.55 38.31
C PRO A 313 -25.59 -2.35 39.02
N ALA A 314 -25.05 -1.78 40.11
CA ALA A 314 -24.09 -2.43 40.98
C ALA A 314 -24.70 -3.74 41.52
N VAL A 315 -24.17 -4.88 41.05
CA VAL A 315 -24.54 -6.18 41.60
C VAL A 315 -23.99 -6.25 43.02
N LYS A 316 -24.88 -6.12 44.00
CA LYS A 316 -24.56 -6.44 45.40
C LYS A 316 -24.30 -7.94 45.49
N LEU A 317 -23.05 -8.32 45.63
CA LEU A 317 -22.69 -9.64 46.13
C LEU A 317 -22.96 -9.62 47.63
N GLY A 318 -24.03 -10.32 48.03
CA GLY A 318 -24.30 -10.67 49.43
C GLY A 318 -23.57 -11.95 49.83
#